data_AF-A0A7V9BV97-F1
#
_entry.id   AF-A0A7V9BV97-F1
#
_cell.length_a   1.000
_cell.length_b   1.000
_cell.length_c   1.000
_cell.angle_alpha   90.00
_cell.angle_beta   90.00
_cell.angle_gamma   90.00
#
_symmetry.space_group_name_H-M   'P 1'
#
loop_
_entity.id
_entity.type
_entity.pdbx_description
1 polymer ?
#
loop_
_entity_poly.entity_id
_entity_poly.type
_entity_poly.pdbx_seq_one_letter_code
_entity_poly.pdbx_strand_id
1 'polypeptide(L)'
;MVVTAENDPNKLLGTPNAYTSKTEFIDTRLDQGVDVVGGVPAGGSVEVFADKSKAEARRDYLRGAAVAESATAAAAEYAYVSGPILLRVSHNLTPFQAAEYQAALDKITGVLGALVERHNRDKDDDDDGLASALVPA
;
A
#
# COMPACT_ATOMS: atom_id res chain seq x y z
N MET A 1 -10.38 -4.88 7.62
CA MET A 1 -10.50 -6.34 7.44
C MET A 1 -9.28 -6.83 6.67
N VAL A 2 -8.57 -7.81 7.22
CA VAL A 2 -7.47 -8.48 6.50
C VAL A 2 -8.06 -9.30 5.36
N VAL A 3 -7.48 -9.16 4.17
CA VAL A 3 -7.88 -9.92 2.98
C VAL A 3 -7.01 -11.18 2.89
N THR A 4 -7.65 -12.32 2.64
CA THR A 4 -7.04 -13.63 2.39
C THR A 4 -7.23 -14.00 0.92
N ALA A 5 -6.53 -15.04 0.46
CA ALA A 5 -6.64 -15.49 -0.93
C ALA A 5 -8.07 -15.94 -1.25
N GLU A 6 -8.77 -16.51 -0.26
CA GLU A 6 -10.14 -16.97 -0.38
C GLU A 6 -11.13 -15.82 -0.47
N ASN A 7 -10.97 -14.76 0.32
CA ASN A 7 -11.95 -13.66 0.40
C ASN A 7 -11.62 -12.47 -0.51
N ASP A 8 -10.46 -12.49 -1.20
CA ASP A 8 -10.09 -11.43 -2.15
C ASP A 8 -11.07 -11.38 -3.33
N PRO A 9 -11.79 -10.27 -3.55
CA PRO A 9 -12.72 -10.13 -4.67
C PRO A 9 -12.02 -10.24 -6.03
N ASN A 10 -10.76 -9.81 -6.13
CA ASN A 10 -10.01 -9.85 -7.38
C ASN A 10 -9.27 -11.18 -7.59
N LYS A 11 -9.19 -12.04 -6.57
CA LYS A 11 -8.42 -13.30 -6.59
C LYS A 11 -6.96 -13.13 -7.01
N LEU A 12 -6.35 -12.00 -6.64
CA LEU A 12 -4.97 -11.68 -6.99
C LEU A 12 -4.00 -11.91 -5.83
N LEU A 13 -4.47 -11.97 -4.58
CA LEU A 13 -3.59 -12.10 -3.42
C LEU A 13 -2.67 -13.33 -3.52
N GLY A 14 -1.36 -13.09 -3.47
CA GLY A 14 -0.34 -14.15 -3.52
C GLY A 14 -0.06 -14.73 -4.91
N THR A 15 -0.71 -14.22 -5.96
CA THR A 15 -0.38 -14.62 -7.34
C THR A 15 0.92 -13.95 -7.81
N PRO A 16 1.67 -14.57 -8.74
CA PRO A 16 2.86 -13.96 -9.31
C PRO A 16 2.55 -12.57 -9.90
N ASN A 17 3.35 -11.57 -9.53
CA ASN A 17 3.25 -10.16 -9.96
C ASN A 17 2.04 -9.37 -9.42
N ALA A 18 1.29 -9.89 -8.46
CA ALA A 18 0.23 -9.16 -7.76
C ALA A 18 0.67 -8.65 -6.38
N TYR A 19 -0.30 -8.21 -5.56
CA TYR A 19 -0.07 -7.84 -4.18
C TYR A 19 0.19 -9.07 -3.30
N THR A 20 1.15 -8.92 -2.39
CA THR A 20 1.60 -9.93 -1.42
C THR A 20 0.78 -9.89 -0.13
N SER A 21 0.20 -8.73 0.20
CA SER A 21 -0.75 -8.57 1.30
C SER A 21 -1.76 -7.47 0.97
N LYS A 22 -2.95 -7.58 1.55
CA LYS A 22 -4.02 -6.59 1.38
C LYS A 22 -4.86 -6.48 2.65
N THR A 23 -5.29 -5.26 2.95
CA THR A 23 -6.33 -5.00 3.95
C THR A 23 -7.28 -3.94 3.44
N GLU A 24 -8.55 -4.05 3.83
CA GLU A 24 -9.59 -3.08 3.53
C GLU A 24 -10.00 -2.37 4.82
N PHE A 25 -10.43 -1.11 4.72
CA PHE A 25 -10.88 -0.34 5.87
C PHE A 25 -12.12 0.48 5.55
N ILE A 26 -12.87 0.79 6.60
CA ILE A 26 -14.06 1.62 6.55
C ILE A 26 -13.68 3.01 7.07
N ASP A 27 -14.18 4.04 6.39
CA ASP A 27 -14.15 5.42 6.89
C ASP A 27 -15.53 5.81 7.42
N THR A 28 -15.62 6.11 8.71
CA THR A 28 -16.88 6.45 9.39
C THR A 28 -17.48 7.77 8.93
N ARG A 29 -16.77 8.56 8.11
CA ARG A 29 -17.28 9.77 7.45
C ARG A 29 -18.19 9.45 6.28
N LEU A 30 -18.15 8.20 5.77
CA LEU A 30 -18.96 7.72 4.65
C LEU A 30 -20.20 6.97 5.13
N ASP A 31 -21.25 6.97 4.31
CA ASP A 31 -22.43 6.14 4.55
C ASP A 31 -22.07 4.65 4.38
N GLN A 32 -22.49 3.84 5.34
CA GLN A 32 -22.18 2.42 5.44
C GLN A 32 -23.22 1.53 4.73
N GLY A 33 -24.27 2.13 4.15
CA GLY A 33 -25.28 1.43 3.37
C GLY A 33 -24.86 1.02 1.95
N VAL A 34 -23.61 1.29 1.55
CA VAL A 34 -23.07 0.98 0.22
C VAL A 34 -22.44 -0.41 0.21
N ASP A 35 -22.77 -1.23 -0.79
CA ASP A 35 -22.13 -2.54 -0.97
C ASP A 35 -20.61 -2.37 -1.17
N VAL A 36 -19.82 -3.00 -0.32
CA VAL A 36 -18.38 -2.75 -0.11
C VAL A 36 -17.50 -3.72 -0.87
N VAL A 37 -17.88 -4.10 -2.08
CA VAL A 37 -17.05 -4.99 -2.90
C VAL A 37 -15.68 -4.32 -3.13
N GLY A 38 -14.63 -4.91 -2.55
CA GLY A 38 -13.26 -4.39 -2.61
C GLY A 38 -12.93 -3.26 -1.63
N GLY A 39 -13.82 -2.95 -0.68
CA GLY A 39 -13.59 -2.04 0.46
C GLY A 39 -13.47 -0.54 0.15
N VAL A 40 -13.10 -0.18 -1.08
CA VAL A 40 -12.85 1.22 -1.46
C VAL A 40 -14.11 2.11 -1.38
N PRO A 41 -15.31 1.70 -1.83
CA PRO A 41 -16.47 2.60 -1.79
C PRO A 41 -16.84 3.15 -0.40
N ALA A 42 -16.68 2.37 0.68
CA ALA A 42 -16.97 2.79 2.06
C ALA A 42 -15.73 3.22 2.87
N GLY A 43 -14.56 3.32 2.23
CA GLY A 43 -13.34 3.76 2.91
C GLY A 43 -12.14 3.64 1.99
N GLY A 44 -11.48 2.49 2.03
CA GLY A 44 -10.27 2.27 1.24
C GLY A 44 -9.65 0.88 1.37
N SER A 45 -8.53 0.72 0.69
CA SER A 45 -7.74 -0.50 0.67
C SER A 45 -6.25 -0.18 0.68
N VAL A 46 -5.47 -0.98 1.39
CA VAL A 46 -4.01 -0.99 1.37
C VAL A 46 -3.56 -2.26 0.69
N GLU A 47 -2.82 -2.13 -0.40
CA GLU A 47 -2.25 -3.23 -1.18
C GLU A 47 -0.72 -3.12 -1.15
N VAL A 48 -0.03 -4.20 -0.74
CA VAL A 48 1.44 -4.23 -0.68
C VAL A 48 1.97 -5.13 -1.79
N PHE A 49 2.97 -4.65 -2.52
CA PHE A 49 3.60 -5.34 -3.65
C PHE A 49 5.04 -5.73 -3.32
N ALA A 50 5.69 -6.44 -4.25
CA ALA A 50 7.11 -6.78 -4.09
C ALA A 50 8.00 -5.54 -4.18
N ASP A 51 7.61 -4.55 -4.98
CA ASP A 51 8.39 -3.33 -5.23
C ASP A 51 7.47 -2.17 -5.64
N LYS A 52 8.05 -0.97 -5.72
CA LYS A 52 7.35 0.26 -6.10
C LYS A 52 6.80 0.21 -7.52
N SER A 53 7.55 -0.36 -8.46
CA SER A 53 7.15 -0.43 -9.87
C SER A 53 5.85 -1.22 -10.04
N LYS A 54 5.70 -2.33 -9.30
CA LYS A 54 4.46 -3.12 -9.29
C LYS A 54 3.29 -2.38 -8.66
N ALA A 55 3.52 -1.61 -7.59
CA ALA A 55 2.48 -0.77 -7.00
C ALA A 55 2.01 0.34 -7.96
N GLU A 56 2.95 0.97 -8.67
CA GLU A 56 2.64 1.98 -9.70
C GLU A 56 1.89 1.37 -10.90
N ALA A 57 2.33 0.20 -11.38
CA ALA A 57 1.64 -0.52 -12.45
C ALA A 57 0.18 -0.84 -12.08
N ARG A 58 -0.08 -1.22 -10.81
CA ARG A 58 -1.44 -1.44 -10.33
C ARG A 58 -2.27 -0.16 -10.32
N ARG A 59 -1.72 0.95 -9.81
CA ARG A 59 -2.37 2.27 -9.83
C ARG A 59 -2.76 2.66 -11.25
N ASP A 60 -1.84 2.51 -12.19
CA ASP A 60 -2.04 2.92 -13.57
C ASP A 60 -3.07 2.03 -14.28
N TYR A 61 -3.07 0.72 -13.99
CA TYR A 61 -4.12 -0.19 -14.43
C TYR A 61 -5.51 0.23 -13.92
N LEU A 62 -5.64 0.52 -12.62
CA LEU A 62 -6.92 0.94 -12.02
C LEU A 62 -7.43 2.24 -12.63
N ARG A 63 -6.53 3.19 -12.89
CA ARG A 63 -6.87 4.44 -13.59
C ARG A 63 -7.33 4.18 -15.03
N GLY A 64 -6.63 3.32 -15.76
CA GLY A 64 -7.01 2.93 -17.12
C GLY A 64 -8.37 2.25 -17.17
N ALA A 65 -8.65 1.35 -16.21
CA ALA A 65 -9.95 0.68 -16.09
C ALA A 65 -11.09 1.67 -15.84
N ALA A 66 -10.92 2.62 -14.90
CA ALA A 66 -11.92 3.65 -14.63
C ALA A 66 -12.24 4.49 -15.88
N VAL A 67 -11.23 4.87 -16.65
CA VAL A 67 -11.42 5.60 -17.92
C VAL A 67 -12.17 4.75 -18.95
N ALA A 68 -11.84 3.46 -19.06
CA ALA A 68 -12.46 2.55 -20.03
C ALA A 68 -13.94 2.27 -19.71
N GLU A 69 -14.30 2.23 -18.42
CA GLU A 69 -15.69 2.03 -17.95
C GLU A 69 -16.56 3.29 -18.07
N SER A 70 -16.06 4.36 -18.71
CA SER A 70 -16.73 5.67 -18.79
C SER A 70 -17.08 6.25 -17.42
N ALA A 71 -16.39 5.81 -16.36
CA ALA A 71 -16.46 6.49 -15.09
C ALA A 71 -15.89 7.89 -15.29
N THR A 72 -16.59 8.93 -14.81
CA THR A 72 -16.04 10.28 -14.85
C THR A 72 -14.71 10.29 -14.09
N ALA A 73 -13.77 11.17 -14.45
CA ALA A 73 -12.52 11.32 -13.67
C ALA A 73 -12.79 11.65 -12.18
N ALA A 74 -13.97 12.19 -11.86
CA ALA A 74 -14.46 12.44 -10.50
C ALA A 74 -14.95 11.18 -9.75
N ALA A 75 -15.21 10.08 -10.46
CA ALA A 75 -15.55 8.77 -9.89
C ALA A 75 -14.31 7.86 -9.75
N ALA A 76 -13.12 8.32 -10.16
CA ALA A 76 -11.89 7.60 -9.90
C ALA A 76 -11.52 7.74 -8.42
N GLU A 77 -11.27 6.61 -7.77
CA GLU A 77 -10.68 6.55 -6.42
C GLU A 77 -9.37 7.34 -6.33
N TYR A 78 -9.07 7.88 -5.15
CA TYR A 78 -7.75 8.43 -4.88
C TYR A 78 -6.77 7.28 -4.69
N ALA A 79 -5.62 7.32 -5.36
CA ALA A 79 -4.63 6.26 -5.33
C ALA A 79 -3.22 6.82 -5.11
N TYR A 80 -2.63 6.48 -3.96
CA TYR A 80 -1.33 6.97 -3.50
C TYR A 80 -0.32 5.83 -3.42
N VAL A 81 0.89 6.05 -3.92
CA VAL A 81 1.98 5.05 -3.86
C VAL A 81 3.11 5.57 -2.99
N SER A 82 3.55 4.75 -2.02
CA SER A 82 4.70 5.02 -1.17
C SER A 82 5.54 3.74 -1.03
N GLY A 83 6.71 3.71 -1.69
CA GLY A 83 7.49 2.47 -1.84
C GLY A 83 6.64 1.36 -2.50
N PRO A 84 6.63 0.13 -1.96
CA PRO A 84 5.83 -0.98 -2.50
C PRO A 84 4.35 -0.93 -2.10
N ILE A 85 3.88 0.13 -1.44
CA ILE A 85 2.52 0.22 -0.90
C ILE A 85 1.67 1.07 -1.84
N LEU A 86 0.50 0.55 -2.21
CA LEU A 86 -0.58 1.30 -2.85
C LEU A 86 -1.73 1.47 -1.85
N LEU A 87 -2.06 2.72 -1.55
CA LEU A 87 -3.21 3.12 -0.76
C LEU A 87 -4.30 3.65 -1.69
N ARG A 88 -5.45 2.99 -1.68
CA ARG A 88 -6.66 3.34 -2.43
C ARG A 88 -7.69 3.89 -1.47
N VAL A 89 -8.31 5.02 -1.81
CA VAL A 89 -9.24 5.75 -0.95
C VAL A 89 -10.47 6.14 -1.77
N SER A 90 -11.65 5.99 -1.16
CA SER A 90 -12.94 6.29 -1.78
C SER A 90 -12.97 7.69 -2.39
N HIS A 91 -13.49 7.81 -3.62
CA HIS A 91 -13.78 9.11 -4.22
C HIS A 91 -14.93 9.85 -3.50
N ASN A 92 -15.68 9.17 -2.63
CA ASN A 92 -16.77 9.78 -1.85
C ASN A 92 -16.23 10.68 -0.73
N LEU A 93 -14.94 10.56 -0.40
CA LEU A 93 -14.26 11.50 0.48
C LEU A 93 -13.86 12.75 -0.29
N THR A 94 -13.87 13.88 0.40
CA THR A 94 -13.33 15.12 -0.15
C THR A 94 -11.81 14.99 -0.37
N PRO A 95 -11.22 15.77 -1.30
CA PRO A 95 -9.78 15.74 -1.52
C PRO A 95 -8.95 16.02 -0.26
N PHE A 96 -9.46 16.88 0.63
CA PHE A 96 -8.82 17.16 1.92
C PHE A 96 -8.79 15.92 2.82
N GLN A 97 -9.90 15.20 2.95
CA GLN A 97 -9.99 13.98 3.74
C GLN A 97 -9.14 12.85 3.16
N ALA A 98 -9.05 12.74 1.83
CA ALA A 98 -8.17 11.79 1.17
C ALA A 98 -6.68 12.13 1.38
N ALA A 99 -6.32 13.42 1.41
CA ALA A 99 -4.96 13.87 1.67
C ALA A 99 -4.47 13.54 3.09
N GLU A 100 -5.36 13.46 4.08
CA GLU A 100 -5.00 13.00 5.44
C GLU A 100 -4.47 11.56 5.43
N TYR A 101 -5.03 10.69 4.60
CA TYR A 101 -4.56 9.33 4.40
C TYR A 101 -3.19 9.28 3.74
N GLN A 102 -2.96 10.10 2.72
CA GLN A 102 -1.64 10.23 2.08
C GLN A 102 -0.59 10.69 3.10
N ALA A 103 -0.88 11.72 3.89
CA ALA A 103 0.03 12.23 4.91
C ALA A 103 0.34 11.18 5.98
N ALA A 104 -0.65 10.39 6.40
CA ALA A 104 -0.45 9.28 7.33
C ALA A 104 0.46 8.19 6.74
N LEU A 105 0.24 7.82 5.47
CA LEU A 105 1.09 6.87 4.76
C LEU A 105 2.54 7.35 4.70
N ASP A 106 2.76 8.58 4.25
CA ASP A 106 4.09 9.17 4.11
C ASP A 106 4.82 9.26 5.46
N LYS A 107 4.09 9.56 6.54
CA LYS A 107 4.64 9.56 7.90
C LYS A 107 5.11 8.16 8.32
N ILE A 108 4.29 7.13 8.08
CA ILE A 108 4.62 5.76 8.49
C ILE A 108 5.77 5.21 7.65
N THR A 109 5.77 5.43 6.34
CA THR A 109 6.85 4.95 5.45
C THR A 109 8.14 5.72 5.65
N GLY A 110 8.09 7.02 5.98
CA GLY A 110 9.27 7.79 6.38
C GLY A 110 9.90 7.28 7.67
N VAL A 111 9.08 6.94 8.68
CA VAL A 111 9.57 6.30 9.92
C VAL A 111 10.15 4.91 9.65
N LEU A 112 9.50 4.13 8.79
CA LEU A 112 9.99 2.80 8.39
C LEU A 112 11.34 2.91 7.66
N GLY A 113 11.51 3.87 6.76
CA GLY A 113 12.77 4.14 6.08
C GLY A 113 13.90 4.39 7.09
N ALA A 114 13.67 5.30 8.05
CA ALA A 114 14.64 5.58 9.11
C ALA A 114 14.93 4.37 10.02
N LEU A 115 13.96 3.48 10.24
CA LEU A 115 14.17 2.24 11.01
C LEU A 115 15.00 1.22 10.24
N VAL A 116 14.73 1.03 8.95
CA VAL A 116 15.47 0.10 8.09
C VAL A 116 16.92 0.55 7.92
N GLU A 117 17.16 1.84 7.73
CA GLU A 117 18.52 2.40 7.65
C GLU A 117 19.30 2.16 8.95
N ARG A 118 18.67 2.33 10.12
CA ARG A 118 19.29 1.99 11.41
C ARG A 118 19.62 0.50 11.50
N HIS A 119 18.66 -0.37 11.19
CA HIS A 119 18.84 -1.82 11.25
C HIS A 119 19.92 -2.34 10.29
N ASN A 120 20.12 -1.69 9.14
CA ASN A 120 21.18 -2.07 8.21
C ASN A 120 22.55 -1.64 8.74
N ARG A 121 22.68 -0.41 9.25
CA ARG A 121 23.92 0.05 9.89
C ARG A 121 24.32 -0.83 11.07
N ASP A 122 23.36 -1.19 11.92
CA ASP A 122 23.63 -2.04 13.09
C ASP A 122 24.08 -3.46 12.69
N LYS A 123 23.70 -3.95 11.49
CA LYS A 123 24.24 -5.21 10.96
C LYS A 123 25.64 -5.07 10.40
N ASP A 124 25.92 -3.97 9.70
CA ASP A 124 27.22 -3.65 9.09
C ASP A 124 28.31 -3.41 10.17
N ASP A 125 27.91 -3.07 11.40
CA ASP A 125 28.82 -2.94 12.55
C ASP A 125 29.13 -4.30 13.22
N ASP A 126 28.27 -5.31 13.08
CA ASP A 126 28.41 -6.63 13.71
C ASP A 126 29.30 -7.60 12.89
N ASP A 127 29.29 -7.48 11.56
CA ASP A 127 30.12 -8.27 10.63
C ASP A 127 31.57 -7.75 10.55
N ASP A 128 31.82 -6.46 10.75
CA ASP A 128 33.18 -5.91 10.91
C ASP A 128 33.85 -6.35 12.22
N GLY A 129 33.07 -6.63 13.28
CA GLY A 129 33.57 -7.11 14.57
C GLY A 129 34.12 -8.54 14.55
N LEU A 130 33.69 -9.37 13.60
CA LEU A 130 34.11 -10.78 13.48
C LEU A 130 35.38 -10.96 12.63
N ALA A 131 35.71 -10.01 11.75
CA ALA A 131 36.89 -10.07 10.89
C ALA A 131 38.21 -9.77 11.66
N SER A 132 38.15 -9.14 12.83
CA SER A 132 39.34 -8.75 13.61
C SER A 132 39.89 -9.85 14.55
N ALA A 133 39.18 -10.97 14.71
CA ALA A 133 39.52 -12.00 15.70
C ALA A 133 40.42 -13.15 15.20
N LEU A 134 40.95 -13.10 13.97
CA LEU A 134 41.77 -14.18 13.39
C LEU A 134 43.16 -13.70 12.93
N VAL A 135 44.00 -13.25 13.87
CA VAL A 135 45.46 -13.15 13.63
C VAL A 135 46.19 -13.86 14.77
N PRO A 136 46.65 -15.11 14.59
CA PRO A 136 47.60 -15.72 15.52
C PRO A 136 49.03 -15.26 15.21
N ALA A 137 49.80 -15.03 16.27
CA ALA A 137 51.24 -14.75 16.26
C ALA A 137 52.08 -16.01 15.99
#